data_AF-A0A6I0DW21-F1
#
_entry.id   AF-A0A6I0DW21-F1
#
_cell.length_a   1.000
_cell.length_b   1.000
_cell.length_c   1.000
_cell.angle_alpha   90.00
_cell.angle_beta   90.00
_cell.angle_gamma   90.00
#
_symmetry.space_group_name_H-M   'P 1'
#
loop_
_entity.id
_entity.type
_entity.pdbx_description
1 polymer ?
#
loop_
_entity_poly.entity_id
_entity_poly.type
_entity_poly.pdbx_seq_one_letter_code
_entity_poly.pdbx_strand_id
1 'polypeptide(L)'
;LPALLSYIRHSYEMPYRFGDVIAYFVLFAPFMVNIRFGHHLLEPLWSIGVEEVFYIFWAPLWKFFRRNICWIIAGIFIVRILLMTGAALYEWPDTVEQLIAMLQFEAMAMGGLAAYWLYHRKAPVENSWMFSRYFQWVALTYIAAQLGAVRFLSSVWIGFEWLFQTPVISSSLMIMAFTWLIVNMAVNTNSVLKLDHPVFESLGDISYGIYMYHMLVIFAVILFFQKFLAGLSPVLSTLVFYLLITSGTLVVASLSRHLFENKFLQLKTRFRK
;
A
#
# COMPACT_ATOMS: atom_id res chain seq x y z
N LEU A 1 24.72 6.22 8.02
CA LEU A 1 24.72 5.86 6.59
C LEU A 1 25.67 6.71 5.75
N PRO A 2 25.64 8.06 5.78
CA PRO A 2 26.56 8.87 4.97
C PRO A 2 28.04 8.60 5.26
N ALA A 3 28.41 8.43 6.54
CA ALA A 3 29.76 8.05 6.96
C ALA A 3 30.20 6.66 6.46
N LEU A 4 29.25 5.74 6.28
CA LEU A 4 29.52 4.38 5.78
C LEU A 4 29.68 4.40 4.24
N LEU A 5 28.88 5.21 3.54
CA LEU A 5 29.02 5.44 2.10
C LEU A 5 30.33 6.16 1.74
N SER A 6 30.74 7.15 2.54
CA SER A 6 32.03 7.83 2.37
C SER A 6 33.20 6.88 2.63
N TYR A 7 33.07 5.95 3.58
CA TYR A 7 34.08 4.93 3.86
C TYR A 7 34.24 3.94 2.70
N ILE A 8 33.14 3.55 2.05
CA ILE A 8 33.11 2.60 0.92
C ILE A 8 33.41 3.32 -0.43
N ARG A 9 33.64 4.65 -0.43
CA ARG A 9 33.86 5.49 -1.62
C ARG A 9 32.78 5.30 -2.69
N HIS A 10 31.54 5.09 -2.27
CA HIS A 10 30.43 4.97 -3.21
C HIS A 10 29.85 6.35 -3.54
N SER A 11 29.53 6.58 -4.81
CA SER A 11 29.04 7.87 -5.33
C SER A 11 27.56 8.16 -5.03
N TYR A 12 26.93 7.43 -4.10
CA TYR A 12 25.52 7.66 -3.80
C TYR A 12 25.39 8.86 -2.85
N GLU A 13 24.75 9.92 -3.33
CA GLU A 13 24.46 11.12 -2.55
C GLU A 13 23.00 11.10 -2.09
N MET A 14 22.79 11.22 -0.78
CA MET A 14 21.44 11.38 -0.23
C MET A 14 20.89 12.74 -0.68
N PRO A 15 19.63 12.81 -1.14
CA PRO A 15 19.06 14.06 -1.67
C PRO A 15 18.79 15.12 -0.58
N TYR A 16 18.95 14.76 0.70
CA TYR A 16 18.72 15.63 1.85
C TYR A 16 19.64 15.29 3.02
N ARG A 17 19.78 16.23 3.96
CA ARG A 17 20.37 16.00 5.29
C ARG A 17 19.28 15.56 6.25
N PHE A 18 19.66 14.87 7.32
CA PHE A 18 18.71 14.39 8.33
C PHE A 18 17.91 15.53 8.98
N GLY A 19 18.55 16.68 9.22
CA GLY A 19 17.88 17.87 9.76
C GLY A 19 16.81 18.45 8.84
N ASP A 20 16.93 18.27 7.53
CA ASP A 20 15.98 18.80 6.55
C ASP A 20 14.65 18.04 6.56
N VAL A 21 14.69 16.76 6.98
CA VAL A 21 13.54 15.86 6.88
C VAL A 21 12.89 15.52 8.21
N ILE A 22 13.60 15.68 9.33
CA ILE A 22 13.13 15.23 10.65
C ILE A 22 11.78 15.84 11.05
N ALA A 23 11.53 17.10 10.70
CA ALA A 23 10.27 17.77 10.99
C ALA A 23 9.08 17.08 10.31
N TYR A 24 9.25 16.59 9.08
CA TYR A 24 8.19 15.86 8.37
C TYR A 24 7.85 14.56 9.08
N PHE A 25 8.82 13.82 9.61
CA PHE A 25 8.55 12.60 10.37
C PHE A 25 7.90 12.88 11.74
N VAL A 26 8.37 13.92 12.45
CA VAL A 26 7.80 14.31 13.76
C VAL A 26 6.35 14.80 13.62
N LEU A 27 6.01 15.43 12.50
CA LEU A 27 4.66 15.92 12.20
C LEU A 27 3.79 14.92 11.42
N PHE A 28 4.17 13.64 11.39
CA PHE A 28 3.42 12.56 10.72
C PHE A 28 3.20 12.79 9.21
N ALA A 29 4.10 13.52 8.55
CA ALA A 29 4.05 13.87 7.13
C ALA A 29 5.24 13.36 6.30
N PRO A 30 5.74 12.12 6.48
CA PRO A 30 6.88 11.59 5.70
C PRO A 30 6.65 11.57 4.18
N PHE A 31 5.39 11.55 3.72
CA PHE A 31 5.04 11.65 2.30
C PHE A 31 5.51 12.96 1.65
N MET A 32 5.64 14.05 2.43
CA MET A 32 6.22 15.31 1.94
C MET A 32 7.70 15.18 1.55
N VAL A 33 8.43 14.24 2.17
CA VAL A 33 9.83 14.00 1.84
C VAL A 33 9.93 13.42 0.43
N ASN A 34 9.05 12.48 0.07
CA ASN A 34 8.99 11.92 -1.28
C ASN A 34 8.63 12.98 -2.32
N ILE A 35 7.65 13.85 -2.02
CA ILE A 35 7.23 14.92 -2.94
C ILE A 35 8.35 15.94 -3.18
N ARG A 36 9.12 16.26 -2.13
CA ARG A 36 10.17 17.29 -2.22
C ARG A 36 11.51 16.76 -2.74
N PHE A 37 11.84 15.51 -2.44
CA PHE A 37 13.18 14.95 -2.67
C PHE A 37 13.19 13.70 -3.56
N GLY A 38 12.03 13.23 -4.01
CA GLY A 38 11.91 12.07 -4.91
C GLY A 38 12.18 10.73 -4.23
N HIS A 39 12.65 9.76 -5.03
CA HIS A 39 12.92 8.40 -4.58
C HIS A 39 14.17 8.32 -3.69
N HIS A 40 14.05 7.69 -2.53
CA HIS A 40 15.11 7.60 -1.55
C HIS A 40 14.94 6.40 -0.61
N LEU A 41 15.91 6.19 0.27
CA LEU A 41 15.92 5.06 1.21
C LEU A 41 14.68 4.95 2.09
N LEU A 42 14.20 6.09 2.59
CA LEU A 42 13.03 6.20 3.47
C LEU A 42 11.70 6.28 2.70
N GLU A 43 11.72 6.11 1.38
CA GLU A 43 10.56 6.36 0.52
C GLU A 43 9.33 5.58 1.00
N PRO A 44 9.41 4.28 1.31
CA PRO A 44 8.23 3.49 1.66
C PRO A 44 7.41 4.08 2.81
N LEU A 45 8.05 4.81 3.73
CA LEU A 45 7.44 5.40 4.93
C LEU A 45 6.34 6.42 4.63
N TRP A 46 6.21 6.87 3.37
CA TRP A 46 5.15 7.78 2.96
C TRP A 46 3.76 7.26 3.33
N SER A 47 3.47 5.97 3.10
CA SER A 47 2.13 5.42 3.31
C SER A 47 1.79 5.27 4.79
N ILE A 48 2.77 5.03 5.68
CA ILE A 48 2.56 5.11 7.14
C ILE A 48 2.13 6.53 7.52
N GLY A 49 2.80 7.55 6.99
CA GLY A 49 2.42 8.94 7.23
C GLY A 49 0.98 9.24 6.83
N VAL A 50 0.57 8.77 5.65
CA VAL A 50 -0.82 8.93 5.17
C VAL A 50 -1.80 8.23 6.12
N GLU A 51 -1.48 7.02 6.59
CA GLU A 51 -2.30 6.28 7.57
C GLU A 51 -2.42 7.02 8.92
N GLU A 52 -1.32 7.54 9.45
CA GLU A 52 -1.30 8.30 10.70
C GLU A 52 -2.13 9.59 10.60
N VAL A 53 -1.97 10.35 9.51
CA VAL A 53 -2.79 11.54 9.23
C VAL A 53 -4.26 11.16 9.10
N PHE A 54 -4.57 10.08 8.38
CA PHE A 54 -5.95 9.58 8.27
C PHE A 54 -6.54 9.29 9.65
N TYR A 55 -5.83 8.58 10.54
CA TYR A 55 -6.36 8.24 11.86
C TYR A 55 -6.51 9.43 12.81
N ILE A 56 -5.62 10.43 12.71
CA ILE A 56 -5.74 11.70 13.45
C ILE A 56 -7.10 12.37 13.16
N PHE A 57 -7.56 12.33 11.90
CA PHE A 57 -8.87 12.88 11.53
C PHE A 57 -10.02 11.88 11.75
N TRP A 58 -9.81 10.61 11.42
CA TRP A 58 -10.85 9.59 11.43
C TRP A 58 -11.38 9.30 12.84
N ALA A 59 -10.52 9.22 13.85
CA ALA A 59 -10.94 8.91 15.22
C ALA A 59 -11.88 9.98 15.83
N PRO A 60 -11.59 11.30 15.76
CA PRO A 60 -12.54 12.34 16.12
C PRO A 60 -13.81 12.32 15.27
N LEU A 61 -13.69 12.16 13.95
CA LEU A 61 -14.84 12.10 13.05
C LEU A 61 -15.82 10.99 13.47
N TRP A 62 -15.29 9.79 13.76
CA TRP A 62 -16.10 8.68 14.25
C TRP A 62 -16.72 8.99 15.62
N LYS A 63 -15.94 9.47 16.58
CA LYS A 63 -16.40 9.73 17.95
C LYS A 63 -17.59 10.68 17.98
N PHE A 64 -17.52 11.77 17.22
CA PHE A 64 -18.52 12.84 17.24
C PHE A 64 -19.63 12.67 16.19
N PHE A 65 -19.33 12.08 15.02
CA PHE A 65 -20.25 12.05 13.88
C PHE A 65 -20.63 10.64 13.40
N ARG A 66 -20.46 9.59 14.24
CA ARG A 66 -20.82 8.20 13.88
C ARG A 66 -22.20 8.01 13.26
N ARG A 67 -23.21 8.81 13.66
CA ARG A 67 -24.58 8.73 13.11
C ARG A 67 -24.65 9.15 11.64
N ASN A 68 -23.72 10.00 11.21
CA ASN A 68 -23.65 10.57 9.86
C ASN A 68 -22.43 10.03 9.09
N ILE A 69 -21.82 8.93 9.55
CA ILE A 69 -20.56 8.45 8.97
C ILE A 69 -20.69 8.10 7.48
N CYS A 70 -21.83 7.54 7.05
CA CYS A 70 -22.07 7.27 5.64
C CYS A 70 -22.05 8.55 4.79
N TRP A 71 -22.57 9.66 5.32
CA TRP A 71 -22.53 10.96 4.64
C TRP A 71 -21.12 11.55 4.60
N ILE A 72 -20.33 11.36 5.67
CA ILE A 72 -18.93 11.77 5.69
C ILE A 72 -18.13 10.99 4.64
N ILE A 73 -18.30 9.67 4.58
CA ILE A 73 -17.63 8.82 3.61
C ILE A 73 -18.04 9.22 2.18
N ALA A 74 -19.34 9.42 1.93
CA ALA A 74 -19.82 9.93 0.65
C ALA A 74 -19.18 11.29 0.31
N GLY A 75 -19.04 12.18 1.29
CA GLY A 75 -18.34 13.45 1.16
C GLY A 75 -16.88 13.29 0.76
N ILE A 76 -16.13 12.37 1.37
CA ILE A 76 -14.73 12.07 1.01
C ILE A 76 -14.65 11.62 -0.45
N PHE A 77 -15.55 10.74 -0.90
CA PHE A 77 -15.61 10.29 -2.29
C PHE A 77 -15.94 11.43 -3.25
N ILE A 78 -16.92 12.29 -2.92
CA ILE A 78 -17.27 13.45 -3.74
C ILE A 78 -16.08 14.40 -3.85
N VAL A 79 -15.44 14.72 -2.73
CA VAL A 79 -14.24 15.57 -2.73
C VAL A 79 -13.15 14.95 -3.59
N ARG A 80 -12.91 13.63 -3.49
CA ARG A 80 -11.93 12.95 -4.34
C ARG A 80 -12.25 13.10 -5.83
N ILE A 81 -13.49 12.84 -6.22
CA ILE A 81 -13.92 12.96 -7.63
C ILE A 81 -13.74 14.40 -8.11
N LEU A 82 -14.07 15.40 -7.30
CA LEU A 82 -13.89 16.81 -7.63
C LEU A 82 -12.41 17.17 -7.79
N LEU A 83 -11.54 16.68 -6.90
CA LEU A 83 -10.09 16.90 -6.98
C LEU A 83 -9.50 16.25 -8.23
N MET A 84 -9.87 15.01 -8.54
CA MET A 84 -9.39 14.31 -9.75
C MET A 84 -9.92 14.94 -11.03
N THR A 85 -11.18 15.37 -11.05
CA THR A 85 -11.75 16.08 -12.20
C THR A 85 -11.09 17.46 -12.35
N GLY A 86 -10.83 18.16 -11.25
CA GLY A 86 -10.10 19.43 -11.25
C GLY A 86 -8.69 19.29 -11.82
N ALA A 87 -7.94 18.28 -11.38
CA ALA A 87 -6.61 17.96 -11.91
C ALA A 87 -6.63 17.56 -13.40
N ALA A 88 -7.73 16.99 -13.90
CA ALA A 88 -7.88 16.66 -15.32
C ALA A 88 -8.26 17.87 -16.20
N LEU A 89 -8.91 18.89 -15.62
CA LEU A 89 -9.40 20.07 -16.35
C LEU A 89 -8.46 21.28 -16.23
N TYR A 90 -7.60 21.31 -15.23
CA TYR A 90 -6.72 22.43 -14.92
C TYR A 90 -5.32 21.94 -14.59
N GLU A 91 -4.30 22.66 -15.05
CA GLU A 91 -2.90 22.40 -14.70
C GLU A 91 -2.65 22.84 -13.26
N TRP A 92 -2.48 21.89 -12.35
CA TRP A 92 -2.17 22.15 -10.94
C TRP A 92 -0.66 22.05 -10.72
N PRO A 93 -0.10 22.69 -9.68
CA PRO A 93 1.30 22.47 -9.36
C PRO A 93 1.55 20.99 -9.04
N ASP A 94 2.65 20.42 -9.55
CA ASP A 94 3.03 19.01 -9.37
C ASP A 94 2.90 18.53 -7.92
N THR A 95 3.26 19.40 -6.96
CA THR A 95 3.15 19.13 -5.52
C THR A 95 1.71 18.80 -5.10
N VAL A 96 0.72 19.52 -5.64
CA VAL A 96 -0.69 19.31 -5.31
C VAL A 96 -1.20 18.03 -5.96
N GLU A 97 -0.83 17.75 -7.21
CA GLU A 97 -1.21 16.51 -7.90
C GLU A 97 -0.64 15.28 -7.18
N GLN A 98 0.63 15.32 -6.78
CA GLN A 98 1.26 14.26 -6.00
C GLN A 98 0.61 14.11 -4.62
N LEU A 99 0.25 15.20 -3.97
CA LEU A 99 -0.45 15.17 -2.69
C LEU A 99 -1.82 14.50 -2.84
N ILE A 100 -2.60 14.82 -3.87
CA ILE A 100 -3.85 14.12 -4.18
C ILE A 100 -3.56 12.65 -4.46
N ALA A 101 -2.55 12.32 -5.27
CA ALA A 101 -2.23 10.94 -5.60
C ALA A 101 -1.86 10.09 -4.36
N MET A 102 -1.13 10.67 -3.40
CA MET A 102 -0.71 9.99 -2.17
C MET A 102 -1.80 9.91 -1.10
N LEU A 103 -2.60 10.96 -0.92
CA LEU A 103 -3.68 11.01 0.09
C LEU A 103 -4.91 10.23 -0.40
N GLN A 104 -4.80 8.91 -0.44
CA GLN A 104 -5.86 7.98 -0.86
C GLN A 104 -6.89 7.73 0.25
N PHE A 105 -7.38 8.79 0.90
CA PHE A 105 -8.31 8.67 2.04
C PHE A 105 -9.64 8.01 1.66
N GLU A 106 -10.08 8.14 0.41
CA GLU A 106 -11.26 7.45 -0.11
C GLU A 106 -11.15 5.93 -0.01
N ALA A 107 -9.97 5.36 -0.23
CA ALA A 107 -9.74 3.92 -0.16
C ALA A 107 -9.87 3.42 1.29
N MET A 108 -9.27 4.14 2.23
CA MET A 108 -9.33 3.84 3.66
C MET A 108 -10.76 4.01 4.21
N ALA A 109 -11.45 5.08 3.79
CA ALA A 109 -12.83 5.34 4.15
C ALA A 109 -13.78 4.24 3.64
N MET A 110 -13.52 3.67 2.45
CA MET A 110 -14.30 2.54 1.93
C MET A 110 -14.10 1.27 2.75
N GLY A 111 -12.87 0.99 3.21
CA GLY A 111 -12.61 -0.07 4.18
C GLY A 111 -13.40 0.13 5.48
N GLY A 112 -13.44 1.38 5.98
CA GLY A 112 -14.26 1.76 7.13
C GLY A 112 -15.76 1.56 6.89
N LEU A 113 -16.27 1.90 5.70
CA LEU A 113 -17.67 1.66 5.31
C LEU A 113 -17.99 0.17 5.31
N ALA A 114 -17.13 -0.65 4.71
CA ALA A 114 -17.30 -2.09 4.66
C ALA A 114 -17.30 -2.71 6.06
N ALA A 115 -16.42 -2.25 6.95
CA ALA A 115 -16.41 -2.66 8.35
C ALA A 115 -17.70 -2.25 9.09
N TYR A 116 -18.18 -1.02 8.90
CA TYR A 116 -19.44 -0.55 9.48
C TYR A 116 -20.64 -1.36 8.99
N TRP A 117 -20.70 -1.63 7.69
CA TRP A 117 -21.73 -2.47 7.07
C TRP A 117 -21.70 -3.88 7.64
N LEU A 118 -20.51 -4.49 7.73
CA LEU A 118 -20.32 -5.83 8.28
C LEU A 118 -20.76 -5.91 9.75
N TYR A 119 -20.40 -4.91 10.56
CA TYR A 119 -20.77 -4.85 11.98
C TYR A 119 -22.29 -4.81 12.22
N HIS A 120 -23.05 -4.13 11.35
CA HIS A 120 -24.51 -4.01 11.47
C HIS A 120 -25.27 -5.13 10.74
N ARG A 121 -24.57 -5.97 9.98
CA ARG A 121 -25.18 -7.04 9.20
C ARG A 121 -25.57 -8.18 10.13
N LYS A 122 -26.85 -8.59 10.07
CA LYS A 122 -27.37 -9.71 10.88
C LYS A 122 -27.17 -11.09 10.25
N ALA A 123 -27.15 -11.13 8.92
CA ALA A 123 -27.02 -12.37 8.15
C ALA A 123 -25.56 -12.59 7.72
N PRO A 124 -25.11 -13.85 7.60
CA PRO A 124 -23.80 -14.15 7.03
C PRO A 124 -23.60 -13.51 5.64
N VAL A 125 -22.35 -13.23 5.28
CA VAL A 125 -22.03 -12.55 4.01
C VAL A 125 -22.26 -13.44 2.81
N GLU A 126 -22.02 -14.75 2.97
CA GLU A 126 -22.19 -15.80 1.96
C GLU A 126 -23.61 -15.91 1.41
N ASN A 127 -24.61 -15.40 2.14
CA ASN A 127 -26.00 -15.34 1.69
C ASN A 127 -26.25 -14.24 0.64
N SER A 128 -25.31 -13.32 0.43
CA SER A 128 -25.44 -12.27 -0.58
C SER A 128 -24.89 -12.74 -1.93
N TRP A 129 -25.55 -12.33 -3.02
CA TRP A 129 -25.12 -12.60 -4.39
C TRP A 129 -23.68 -12.14 -4.66
N MET A 130 -23.23 -11.07 -4.01
CA MET A 130 -21.86 -10.53 -4.13
C MET A 130 -20.79 -11.46 -3.55
N PHE A 131 -21.16 -12.45 -2.74
CA PHE A 131 -20.21 -13.43 -2.17
C PHE A 131 -20.44 -14.84 -2.71
N SER A 132 -21.32 -14.97 -3.71
CA SER A 132 -21.52 -16.22 -4.44
C SER A 132 -20.25 -16.64 -5.18
N ARG A 133 -20.07 -17.95 -5.41
CA ARG A 133 -18.91 -18.48 -6.14
C ARG A 133 -18.77 -17.87 -7.54
N TYR A 134 -19.89 -17.60 -8.22
CA TYR A 134 -19.88 -16.97 -9.53
C TYR A 134 -19.31 -15.55 -9.47
N PHE A 135 -19.82 -14.71 -8.56
CA PHE A 135 -19.31 -13.35 -8.40
C PHE A 135 -17.83 -13.34 -7.99
N GLN A 136 -17.42 -14.28 -7.13
CA GLN A 136 -16.02 -14.38 -6.72
C GLN A 136 -15.07 -14.56 -7.92
N TRP A 137 -15.39 -15.46 -8.85
CA TRP A 137 -14.59 -15.63 -10.06
C TRP A 137 -14.59 -14.40 -10.96
N VAL A 138 -15.73 -13.73 -11.11
CA VAL A 138 -15.82 -12.47 -11.87
C VAL A 138 -14.92 -11.40 -11.25
N ALA A 139 -15.02 -11.17 -9.95
CA ALA A 139 -14.22 -10.16 -9.24
C ALA A 139 -12.72 -10.50 -9.23
N LEU A 140 -12.35 -11.76 -9.00
CA LEU A 140 -10.95 -12.21 -9.05
C LEU A 140 -10.37 -12.09 -10.47
N THR A 141 -11.17 -12.39 -11.50
CA THR A 141 -10.76 -12.23 -12.91
C THR A 141 -10.54 -10.75 -13.24
N TYR A 142 -11.42 -9.86 -12.77
CA TYR A 142 -11.24 -8.42 -12.92
C TYR A 142 -9.94 -7.93 -12.26
N ILE A 143 -9.67 -8.35 -11.02
CA ILE A 143 -8.42 -8.00 -10.32
C ILE A 143 -7.20 -8.53 -11.09
N ALA A 144 -7.22 -9.80 -11.51
CA ALA A 144 -6.12 -10.39 -12.29
C ALA A 144 -5.92 -9.68 -13.63
N ALA A 145 -7.00 -9.29 -14.31
CA ALA A 145 -6.97 -8.55 -15.56
C ALA A 145 -6.35 -7.15 -15.38
N GLN A 146 -6.75 -6.41 -14.34
CA GLN A 146 -6.17 -5.11 -14.04
C GLN A 146 -4.66 -5.22 -13.74
N LEU A 147 -4.24 -6.23 -12.97
CA LEU A 147 -2.85 -6.40 -12.57
C LEU A 147 -1.93 -6.89 -13.70
N GLY A 148 -2.39 -7.82 -14.55
CA GLY A 148 -1.53 -8.52 -15.51
C GLY A 148 -1.80 -8.22 -16.99
N ALA A 149 -3.00 -7.77 -17.34
CA ALA A 149 -3.44 -7.71 -18.73
C ALA A 149 -3.99 -6.33 -19.15
N VAL A 150 -3.93 -5.31 -18.29
CA VAL A 150 -4.54 -4.00 -18.56
C VAL A 150 -4.10 -3.38 -19.88
N ARG A 151 -2.80 -3.39 -20.19
CA ARG A 151 -2.26 -2.81 -21.43
C ARG A 151 -2.78 -3.55 -22.66
N PHE A 152 -2.78 -4.88 -22.61
CA PHE A 152 -3.29 -5.71 -23.68
C PHE A 152 -4.79 -5.50 -23.87
N LEU A 153 -5.60 -5.63 -22.80
CA LEU A 153 -7.06 -5.49 -22.88
C LEU A 153 -7.49 -4.11 -23.37
N SER A 154 -6.83 -3.04 -22.90
CA SER A 154 -7.12 -1.68 -23.35
C SER A 154 -6.84 -1.49 -24.84
N SER A 155 -5.87 -2.22 -25.41
CA SER A 155 -5.58 -2.16 -26.84
C SER A 155 -6.58 -2.94 -27.72
N VAL A 156 -7.32 -3.89 -27.14
CA VAL A 156 -8.27 -4.74 -27.88
C VAL A 156 -9.59 -4.02 -28.13
N TRP A 157 -10.07 -3.22 -27.17
CA TRP A 157 -11.37 -2.55 -27.27
C TRP A 157 -11.45 -1.25 -26.48
N ILE A 158 -12.05 -0.21 -27.07
CA ILE A 158 -12.19 1.12 -26.47
C ILE A 158 -12.90 1.12 -25.10
N GLY A 159 -13.87 0.23 -24.89
CA GLY A 159 -14.53 0.16 -23.59
C GLY A 159 -13.67 -0.49 -22.51
N PHE A 160 -12.66 -1.30 -22.86
CA PHE A 160 -11.65 -1.75 -21.89
C PHE A 160 -10.69 -0.62 -21.53
N GLU A 161 -10.30 0.21 -22.49
CA GLU A 161 -9.56 1.44 -22.20
C GLU A 161 -10.35 2.32 -21.21
N TRP A 162 -11.65 2.53 -21.47
CA TRP A 162 -12.49 3.32 -20.57
C TRP A 162 -12.62 2.69 -19.17
N LEU A 163 -12.80 1.36 -19.09
CA LEU A 163 -12.93 0.64 -17.82
C LEU A 163 -11.64 0.62 -17.00
N PHE A 164 -10.50 0.37 -17.64
CA PHE A 164 -9.23 0.10 -16.97
C PHE A 164 -8.30 1.31 -16.86
N GLN A 165 -8.48 2.35 -17.68
CA GLN A 165 -7.56 3.50 -17.74
C GLN A 165 -8.20 4.84 -17.37
N THR A 166 -9.53 4.98 -17.40
CA THR A 166 -10.16 6.22 -16.93
C THR A 166 -9.86 6.39 -15.44
N PRO A 167 -9.14 7.44 -15.00
CA PRO A 167 -8.56 7.49 -13.66
C PRO A 167 -9.58 7.34 -12.53
N VAL A 168 -10.71 8.03 -12.63
CA VAL A 168 -11.78 7.98 -11.61
C VAL A 168 -12.45 6.61 -11.57
N ILE A 169 -12.71 6.00 -12.73
CA ILE A 169 -13.43 4.72 -12.83
C ILE A 169 -12.52 3.58 -12.37
N SER A 170 -11.31 3.50 -12.93
CA SER A 170 -10.38 2.43 -12.61
C SER A 170 -9.99 2.45 -11.13
N SER A 171 -9.68 3.63 -10.57
CA SER A 171 -9.37 3.73 -9.13
C SER A 171 -10.55 3.34 -8.24
N SER A 172 -11.76 3.80 -8.55
CA SER A 172 -12.96 3.45 -7.78
C SER A 172 -13.28 1.96 -7.83
N LEU A 173 -13.21 1.35 -9.02
CA LEU A 173 -13.46 -0.09 -9.19
C LEU A 173 -12.38 -0.92 -8.47
N MET A 174 -11.13 -0.48 -8.49
CA MET A 174 -10.05 -1.13 -7.73
C MET A 174 -10.28 -1.05 -6.22
N ILE A 175 -10.65 0.11 -5.69
CA ILE A 175 -11.00 0.27 -4.27
C ILE A 175 -12.16 -0.67 -3.88
N MET A 176 -13.20 -0.72 -4.71
CA MET A 176 -14.35 -1.60 -4.50
C MET A 176 -13.95 -3.07 -4.57
N ALA A 177 -13.17 -3.47 -5.57
CA ALA A 177 -12.74 -4.85 -5.77
C ALA A 177 -11.83 -5.35 -4.63
N PHE A 178 -10.86 -4.54 -4.20
CA PHE A 178 -9.97 -4.90 -3.08
C PHE A 178 -10.69 -4.89 -1.74
N THR A 179 -11.60 -3.95 -1.51
CA THR A 179 -12.41 -3.97 -0.28
C THR A 179 -13.34 -5.19 -0.25
N TRP A 180 -13.96 -5.52 -1.39
CA TRP A 180 -14.72 -6.77 -1.53
C TRP A 180 -13.84 -7.99 -1.26
N LEU A 181 -12.61 -8.03 -1.80
CA LEU A 181 -11.67 -9.13 -1.61
C LEU A 181 -11.32 -9.29 -0.14
N ILE A 182 -11.02 -8.20 0.57
CA ILE A 182 -10.73 -8.19 2.00
C ILE A 182 -11.90 -8.77 2.80
N VAL A 183 -13.13 -8.31 2.54
CA VAL A 183 -14.32 -8.84 3.23
C VAL A 183 -14.54 -10.32 2.89
N ASN A 184 -14.43 -10.70 1.62
CA ASN A 184 -14.60 -12.09 1.17
C ASN A 184 -13.59 -13.01 1.87
N MET A 185 -12.32 -12.61 1.96
CA MET A 185 -11.30 -13.40 2.62
C MET A 185 -11.44 -13.43 4.15
N ALA A 186 -11.89 -12.33 4.76
CA ALA A 186 -11.97 -12.23 6.22
C ALA A 186 -13.15 -12.99 6.82
N VAL A 187 -14.30 -13.04 6.12
CA VAL A 187 -15.56 -13.56 6.71
C VAL A 187 -16.34 -14.54 5.84
N ASN A 188 -16.06 -14.68 4.54
CA ASN A 188 -16.78 -15.65 3.70
C ASN A 188 -16.20 -17.06 3.85
N THR A 189 -16.92 -17.95 4.52
CA THR A 189 -16.57 -19.37 4.67
C THR A 189 -16.47 -20.12 3.34
N ASN A 190 -17.18 -19.64 2.32
CA ASN A 190 -17.20 -20.18 0.96
C ASN A 190 -16.23 -19.47 0.00
N SER A 191 -15.22 -18.78 0.53
CA SER A 191 -14.19 -18.15 -0.31
C SER A 191 -13.46 -19.20 -1.18
N VAL A 192 -13.37 -18.92 -2.48
CA VAL A 192 -12.58 -19.67 -3.46
C VAL A 192 -11.09 -19.44 -3.24
N LEU A 193 -10.70 -18.23 -2.85
CA LEU A 193 -9.32 -17.90 -2.50
C LEU A 193 -9.14 -18.03 -0.98
N LYS A 194 -8.35 -19.02 -0.56
CA LYS A 194 -7.99 -19.25 0.84
C LYS A 194 -6.49 -19.05 1.01
N LEU A 195 -6.10 -18.11 1.87
CA LEU A 195 -4.70 -17.81 2.21
C LEU A 195 -4.39 -18.13 3.68
N ASP A 196 -5.13 -19.07 4.27
CA ASP A 196 -4.97 -19.59 5.64
C ASP A 196 -3.85 -20.64 5.77
N HIS A 197 -3.03 -20.80 4.73
CA HIS A 197 -1.90 -21.72 4.77
C HIS A 197 -0.79 -21.17 5.70
N PRO A 198 -0.13 -22.02 6.52
CA PRO A 198 0.87 -21.58 7.51
C PRO A 198 2.02 -20.74 6.94
N VAL A 199 2.39 -20.96 5.68
CA VAL A 199 3.42 -20.16 4.99
C VAL A 199 2.95 -18.71 4.79
N PHE A 200 1.71 -18.49 4.36
CA PHE A 200 1.18 -17.14 4.17
C PHE A 200 0.96 -16.44 5.52
N GLU A 201 0.52 -17.19 6.53
CA GLU A 201 0.43 -16.68 7.90
C GLU A 201 1.81 -16.23 8.40
N SER A 202 2.84 -17.09 8.26
CA SER A 202 4.21 -16.75 8.63
C SER A 202 4.79 -15.57 7.85
N LEU A 203 4.40 -15.37 6.60
CA LEU A 203 4.82 -14.20 5.80
C LEU A 203 4.08 -12.94 6.24
N GLY A 204 2.79 -13.03 6.52
CA GLY A 204 1.98 -11.92 7.08
C GLY A 204 2.54 -11.44 8.42
N ASP A 205 2.99 -12.38 9.22
CA ASP A 205 3.64 -12.20 10.50
C ASP A 205 4.93 -11.36 10.49
N ILE A 206 5.69 -11.38 9.38
CA ILE A 206 6.89 -10.56 9.17
C ILE A 206 6.66 -9.42 8.16
N SER A 207 5.43 -9.23 7.69
CA SER A 207 5.09 -8.33 6.58
C SER A 207 5.44 -6.87 6.87
N TYR A 208 5.31 -6.43 8.13
CA TYR A 208 5.75 -5.12 8.57
C TYR A 208 7.26 -4.93 8.33
N GLY A 209 8.07 -5.91 8.74
CA GLY A 209 9.51 -5.90 8.47
C GLY A 209 9.84 -5.92 6.97
N ILE A 210 9.13 -6.72 6.17
CA ILE A 210 9.32 -6.74 4.71
C ILE A 210 9.11 -5.34 4.14
N TYR A 211 8.00 -4.71 4.50
CA TYR A 211 7.67 -3.35 4.06
C TYR A 211 8.68 -2.30 4.57
N MET A 212 9.22 -2.44 5.78
CA MET A 212 10.20 -1.48 6.32
C MET A 212 11.60 -1.61 5.73
N TYR A 213 12.08 -2.83 5.50
CA TYR A 213 13.50 -3.06 5.20
C TYR A 213 13.79 -3.32 3.72
N HIS A 214 12.78 -3.57 2.86
CA HIS A 214 13.04 -3.92 1.46
C HIS A 214 13.88 -2.87 0.72
N MET A 215 13.62 -1.57 0.89
CA MET A 215 14.44 -0.52 0.26
C MET A 215 15.89 -0.55 0.76
N LEU A 216 16.11 -0.69 2.08
CA LEU A 216 17.44 -0.84 2.65
C LEU A 216 18.20 -2.03 2.04
N VAL A 217 17.50 -3.15 1.84
CA VAL A 217 18.06 -4.35 1.19
C VAL A 217 18.35 -4.11 -0.29
N ILE A 218 17.46 -3.47 -1.04
CA ILE A 218 17.69 -3.10 -2.45
C ILE A 218 18.96 -2.25 -2.57
N PHE A 219 19.09 -1.22 -1.75
CA PHE A 219 20.27 -0.37 -1.72
C PHE A 219 21.54 -1.17 -1.37
N ALA A 220 21.49 -2.06 -0.38
CA ALA A 220 22.62 -2.91 -0.03
C ALA A 220 23.00 -3.86 -1.17
N VAL A 221 22.03 -4.49 -1.85
CA VAL A 221 22.27 -5.39 -2.98
C VAL A 221 22.93 -4.63 -4.12
N ILE A 222 22.45 -3.44 -4.48
CA ILE A 222 23.08 -2.60 -5.52
C ILE A 222 24.50 -2.21 -5.08
N LEU A 223 24.66 -1.71 -3.86
CA LEU A 223 25.95 -1.26 -3.33
C LEU A 223 27.04 -2.34 -3.42
N PHE A 224 26.72 -3.56 -2.98
CA PHE A 224 27.70 -4.64 -2.87
C PHE A 224 27.78 -5.55 -4.11
N PHE A 225 26.69 -5.71 -4.87
CA PHE A 225 26.60 -6.70 -5.95
C PHE A 225 26.46 -6.12 -7.36
N GLN A 226 26.32 -4.79 -7.54
CA GLN A 226 26.17 -4.18 -8.89
C GLN A 226 27.23 -4.64 -9.90
N LYS A 227 28.51 -4.74 -9.50
CA LYS A 227 29.61 -5.12 -10.40
C LYS A 227 29.51 -6.60 -10.81
N PHE A 228 29.13 -7.46 -9.86
CA PHE A 228 28.89 -8.87 -10.12
C PHE A 228 27.68 -9.06 -11.06
N LEU A 229 26.58 -8.37 -10.77
CA LEU A 229 25.35 -8.43 -11.56
C LEU A 229 25.54 -7.89 -12.98
N ALA A 230 26.38 -6.86 -13.17
CA ALA A 230 26.73 -6.31 -14.48
C ALA A 230 27.53 -7.28 -15.36
N GLY A 231 28.19 -8.28 -14.77
CA GLY A 231 28.92 -9.33 -15.50
C GLY A 231 28.05 -10.50 -15.99
N LEU A 232 26.77 -10.56 -15.60
CA LEU A 232 25.83 -11.61 -15.99
C LEU A 232 25.02 -11.22 -17.23
N SER A 233 24.41 -12.20 -17.91
CA SER A 233 23.42 -11.91 -18.95
C SER A 233 22.21 -11.16 -18.35
N PRO A 234 21.48 -10.32 -19.11
CA PRO A 234 20.38 -9.52 -18.56
C PRO A 234 19.31 -10.33 -17.82
N VAL A 235 18.95 -11.50 -18.36
CA VAL A 235 17.97 -12.41 -17.75
C VAL A 235 18.50 -12.97 -16.43
N LEU A 236 19.74 -13.49 -16.42
CA LEU A 236 20.32 -14.07 -15.22
C LEU A 236 20.57 -13.01 -14.15
N SER A 237 21.04 -11.83 -14.55
CA SER A 237 21.20 -10.66 -13.68
C SER A 237 19.89 -10.29 -12.99
N THR A 238 18.79 -10.25 -13.75
CA THR A 238 17.45 -9.97 -13.22
C THR A 238 16.98 -11.02 -12.22
N LEU A 239 17.10 -12.31 -12.57
CA LEU A 239 16.71 -13.41 -11.68
C LEU A 239 17.51 -13.42 -10.38
N VAL A 240 18.84 -13.26 -10.47
CA VAL A 240 19.73 -13.22 -9.31
C VAL A 240 19.45 -11.98 -8.46
N PHE A 241 19.21 -10.82 -9.07
CA PHE A 241 18.86 -9.59 -8.36
C PHE A 241 17.58 -9.74 -7.54
N TYR A 242 16.50 -10.23 -8.14
CA TYR A 242 15.24 -10.46 -7.42
C TYR A 242 15.37 -11.54 -6.34
N LEU A 243 16.17 -12.60 -6.59
CA LEU A 243 16.45 -13.61 -5.57
C LEU A 243 17.19 -13.02 -4.37
N LEU A 244 18.23 -12.20 -4.61
CA LEU A 244 18.99 -11.53 -3.55
C LEU A 244 18.14 -10.56 -2.74
N ILE A 245 17.31 -9.74 -3.40
CA ILE A 245 16.44 -8.79 -2.70
C ILE A 245 15.37 -9.51 -1.89
N THR A 246 14.71 -10.52 -2.49
CA THR A 246 13.63 -11.24 -1.80
C THR A 246 14.18 -11.99 -0.60
N SER A 247 15.25 -12.78 -0.77
CA SER A 247 15.88 -13.52 0.32
C SER A 247 16.44 -12.59 1.39
N GLY A 248 17.16 -11.53 1.01
CA GLY A 248 17.69 -10.55 1.93
C GLY A 248 16.60 -9.85 2.74
N THR A 249 15.49 -9.47 2.09
CA THR A 249 14.36 -8.82 2.77
C THR A 249 13.69 -9.77 3.75
N LEU A 250 13.45 -11.03 3.37
CA LEU A 250 12.86 -12.03 4.27
C LEU A 250 13.76 -12.30 5.48
N VAL A 251 15.07 -12.41 5.27
CA VAL A 251 16.04 -12.61 6.36
C VAL A 251 16.06 -11.41 7.31
N VAL A 252 16.18 -10.19 6.78
CA VAL A 252 16.23 -8.97 7.61
C VAL A 252 14.90 -8.75 8.34
N ALA A 253 13.76 -8.97 7.67
CA ALA A 253 12.44 -8.86 8.28
C ALA A 253 12.25 -9.87 9.42
N SER A 254 12.65 -11.13 9.21
CA SER A 254 12.61 -12.17 10.24
C SER A 254 13.52 -11.84 11.43
N LEU A 255 14.76 -11.42 11.17
CA LEU A 255 15.67 -10.97 12.23
C LEU A 255 15.10 -9.78 13.00
N SER A 256 14.54 -8.79 12.31
CA SER A 256 13.89 -7.64 12.95
C SER A 256 12.74 -8.08 13.86
N ARG A 257 11.93 -9.03 13.41
CA ARG A 257 10.82 -9.54 14.20
C ARG A 257 11.29 -10.15 15.52
N HIS A 258 12.29 -11.02 15.47
CA HIS A 258 12.81 -11.70 16.66
C HIS A 258 13.63 -10.78 17.58
N LEU A 259 14.43 -9.86 17.02
CA LEU A 259 15.34 -9.03 17.79
C LEU A 259 14.70 -7.75 18.34
N PHE A 260 13.70 -7.19 17.65
CA PHE A 260 13.08 -5.91 17.97
C PHE A 260 11.57 -6.04 18.16
N GLU A 261 10.83 -6.43 17.12
CA GLU A 261 9.36 -6.33 17.08
C GLU A 261 8.68 -7.11 18.21
N ASN A 262 9.08 -8.36 18.43
CA ASN A 262 8.50 -9.22 19.46
C ASN A 262 8.62 -8.62 20.87
N LYS A 263 9.69 -7.86 21.14
CA LYS A 263 9.87 -7.17 22.43
C LYS A 263 8.80 -6.09 22.62
N PHE A 264 8.51 -5.31 21.57
CA PHE A 264 7.47 -4.28 21.61
C PHE A 264 6.06 -4.88 21.66
N LEU A 265 5.80 -5.97 20.93
CA LEU A 265 4.52 -6.67 20.98
C LEU A 265 4.22 -7.24 22.37
N GLN A 266 5.23 -7.78 23.06
CA GLN A 266 5.10 -8.24 24.46
C GLN A 266 4.86 -7.10 25.46
N LEU A 267 5.30 -5.87 25.16
CA LEU A 267 4.95 -4.71 25.98
C LEU A 267 3.47 -4.34 25.79
N LYS A 268 2.95 -4.40 24.56
CA LYS A 268 1.54 -4.09 24.26
C LYS A 268 0.57 -4.96 25.04
N THR A 269 0.85 -6.26 25.20
CA THR A 269 -0.02 -7.18 25.96
C THR A 269 -0.12 -6.81 27.44
N ARG A 270 0.87 -6.11 28.01
CA ARG A 270 0.83 -5.65 29.41
C ARG A 270 -0.06 -4.43 29.62
N PHE A 271 -0.22 -3.56 28.61
CA PHE A 271 -1.01 -2.33 28.70
C PHE A 271 -2.44 -2.45 28.15
N ARG A 272 -2.76 -3.57 27.49
CA ARG A 272 -4.12 -3.89 27.03
C ARG A 272 -4.93 -4.52 28.17
N LYS A 273 -5.32 -3.71 29.15
CA LYS A 273 -6.40 -4.02 30.09
C LYS A 273 -7.71 -3.42 29.61
#